data_AF-A0A958SE28-F1
#
_entry.id   AF-A0A958SE28-F1
#
_cell.length_a   1.000
_cell.length_b   1.000
_cell.length_c   1.000
_cell.angle_alpha   90.00
_cell.angle_beta   90.00
_cell.angle_gamma   90.00
#
_symmetry.space_group_name_H-M   'P 1'
#
loop_
_entity.id
_entity.type
_entity.pdbx_description
1 polymer ?
#
loop_
_entity_poly.entity_id
_entity_poly.type
_entity_poly.pdbx_seq_one_letter_code
_entity_poly.pdbx_strand_id
1 'polypeptide(L)' 'RTKAPHWVVLSGFDKDYYYLHDPDYQVDTPKNYTEASLSMPDMAYIPVEKKEFFKMAQYGSRRMQMTVIVYGKKKS' A
#
# COMPACT_ATOMS: atom_id res chain seq x y z
N ARG A 1 13.59 -9.23 -12.67
CA ARG A 1 13.23 -8.16 -11.72
C ARG A 1 12.72 -8.83 -10.44
N THR A 2 13.54 -8.87 -9.39
CA THR A 2 13.15 -9.41 -8.08
C THR A 2 12.22 -8.41 -7.41
N LYS A 3 10.96 -8.81 -7.12
CA LYS A 3 10.05 -7.97 -6.32
C LYS A 3 10.57 -7.98 -4.88
N ALA A 4 11.24 -6.89 -4.49
CA ALA A 4 11.57 -6.64 -3.10
C ALA A 4 10.31 -6.16 -2.36
N PRO A 5 10.16 -6.45 -1.06
CA PRO A 5 9.08 -5.90 -0.27
C PRO A 5 9.26 -4.37 -0.17
N HIS A 6 8.20 -3.61 -0.42
CA HIS A 6 8.14 -2.17 -0.17
C HIS A 6 7.05 -1.89 0.89
N TRP A 7 7.09 -0.68 1.45
CA TRP A 7 6.16 -0.28 2.51
C TRP A 7 5.00 0.49 1.91
N VAL A 8 3.79 0.15 2.33
CA VAL A 8 2.56 0.90 2.01
C VAL A 8 1.96 1.47 3.28
N VAL A 9 1.22 2.57 3.14
CA VAL A 9 0.47 3.17 4.24
C VAL A 9 -0.98 2.70 4.17
N LEU A 10 -1.52 2.22 5.29
CA LEU A 10 -2.95 1.98 5.42
C LEU A 10 -3.65 3.30 5.75
N SER A 11 -4.38 3.86 4.78
CA SER A 11 -5.05 5.15 4.89
C SER A 11 -6.45 5.06 5.47
N GLY A 12 -7.10 3.90 5.36
CA GLY A 12 -8.45 3.68 5.88
C GLY A 12 -8.93 2.25 5.66
N PHE A 13 -10.12 1.93 6.17
CA PHE A 13 -10.76 0.63 5.95
C PHE A 13 -12.28 0.72 6.11
N ASP A 14 -13.00 -0.18 5.44
CA ASP A 14 -14.43 -0.38 5.63
C ASP A 14 -14.73 -1.86 5.96
N LYS A 15 -15.94 -2.33 5.69
CA LYS A 15 -16.34 -3.73 5.93
C LYS A 15 -15.51 -4.72 5.11
N ASP A 16 -15.25 -4.40 3.84
CA ASP A 16 -14.78 -5.36 2.83
C ASP A 16 -13.37 -5.01 2.30
N TYR A 17 -12.92 -3.76 2.46
CA TYR A 17 -11.70 -3.22 1.88
C TYR A 17 -10.77 -2.54 2.88
N TYR A 18 -9.48 -2.62 2.58
CA TYR A 18 -8.42 -1.75 3.08
C TYR A 18 -8.04 -0.76 2.00
N TYR A 19 -7.83 0.50 2.37
CA TYR A 19 -7.41 1.56 1.45
C TYR A 19 -5.94 1.86 1.69
N LEU A 20 -5.11 1.58 0.69
CA LEU A 20 -3.66 1.73 0.77
C LEU A 20 -3.20 3.00 0.03
N HIS A 21 -2.10 3.55 0.48
CA HIS A 21 -1.35 4.58 -0.23
C HIS A 21 0.09 4.10 -0.41
N ASP A 22 0.53 4.04 -1.66
CA ASP A 22 1.88 3.61 -2.06
C ASP A 22 2.75 4.86 -2.33
N PRO A 23 3.77 5.15 -1.51
CA PRO A 23 4.64 6.30 -1.70
C PRO A 23 5.59 6.16 -2.91
N ASP A 24 5.84 4.93 -3.38
CA ASP A 24 6.84 4.63 -4.42
C ASP A 24 6.23 4.46 -5.82
N TYR A 25 4.89 4.57 -5.96
CA TYR A 25 4.16 4.31 -7.20
C TYR A 25 4.64 5.14 -8.42
N GLN A 26 5.29 6.29 -8.18
CA GLN A 26 5.80 7.19 -9.22
C GLN A 26 7.27 6.99 -9.61
N VAL A 27 8.04 6.23 -8.82
CA VAL A 27 9.50 6.15 -9.01
C VAL A 27 9.88 5.11 -10.07
N ASP A 28 9.01 4.12 -10.32
CA ASP A 28 9.40 2.87 -11.00
C ASP A 28 8.51 2.50 -12.21
N THR A 29 7.56 3.36 -12.60
CA THR A 29 6.72 3.19 -13.79
C THR A 29 7.43 3.79 -15.03
N PRO A 30 7.75 2.98 -16.06
CA PRO A 30 8.24 3.52 -17.32
C PRO A 30 7.15 4.45 -17.89
N LYS A 31 7.55 5.66 -18.29
CA LYS A 31 6.71 6.72 -18.87
C LYS A 31 6.08 6.36 -20.24
N ASN A 32 5.61 5.13 -20.42
CA ASN A 32 5.15 4.58 -21.70
C ASN A 32 3.70 4.09 -21.65
N TYR A 33 2.90 4.60 -20.71
CA TYR A 33 1.46 4.52 -20.80
C TYR A 33 0.91 5.94 -20.85
N THR A 34 -0.11 6.12 -21.66
CA THR A 34 -0.94 7.32 -21.83
C THR A 34 -1.63 7.69 -20.50
N GLU A 35 -0.83 8.04 -19.49
CA GLU A 35 -1.18 8.29 -18.08
C GLU A 35 -0.95 9.78 -17.73
N ALA A 36 -1.16 10.68 -18.69
CA ALA A 36 -1.15 12.12 -18.42
C ALA A 36 -2.39 12.60 -17.63
N SER A 37 -3.09 11.71 -16.92
CA SER A 37 -4.36 12.02 -16.28
C SER A 37 -4.67 11.20 -15.02
N LEU A 38 -3.65 10.74 -14.29
CA LEU A 38 -3.82 10.36 -12.89
C LEU A 38 -3.01 11.34 -12.05
N SER A 39 -3.71 12.23 -11.37
CA SER A 39 -3.12 13.20 -10.47
C SER A 39 -2.66 12.51 -9.18
N MET A 40 -1.68 13.06 -8.47
CA MET A 40 -1.21 12.56 -7.14
C MET A 40 -2.36 12.12 -6.18
N PRO A 41 -3.50 12.85 -6.09
CA PRO A 41 -4.67 12.42 -5.33
C PRO A 41 -5.28 11.08 -5.76
N ASP A 42 -5.23 10.75 -7.05
CA ASP A 42 -5.81 9.52 -7.61
C ASP A 42 -4.98 8.27 -7.27
N MET A 43 -3.78 8.46 -6.71
CA MET A 43 -2.86 7.41 -6.24
C MET A 43 -2.95 7.18 -4.71
N ALA A 44 -3.89 7.84 -4.05
CA ALA A 44 -4.27 7.58 -2.67
C ALA A 44 -5.56 6.75 -2.62
N TYR A 45 -5.72 5.95 -1.55
CA TYR A 45 -6.91 5.13 -1.31
C TYR A 45 -7.14 3.98 -2.29
N ILE A 46 -6.07 3.28 -2.69
CA ILE A 46 -6.18 2.09 -3.54
C ILE A 46 -6.93 1.00 -2.75
N PRO A 47 -8.11 0.54 -3.20
CA PRO A 47 -8.90 -0.45 -2.48
C PRO A 47 -8.28 -1.84 -2.67
N VAL A 48 -8.13 -2.54 -1.56
CA VAL A 48 -7.67 -3.93 -1.52
C VAL A 48 -8.63 -4.72 -0.65
N GLU A 49 -9.21 -5.78 -1.21
CA GLU A 49 -10.07 -6.70 -0.45
C GLU A 49 -9.31 -7.26 0.75
N LYS A 50 -9.94 -7.31 1.93
CA LYS A 50 -9.27 -7.78 3.15
C LYS A 50 -8.62 -9.15 3.00
N LYS A 51 -9.29 -10.09 2.33
CA LYS A 51 -8.75 -11.44 2.07
C LYS A 51 -7.50 -11.42 1.18
N GLU A 52 -7.45 -10.50 0.21
CA GLU A 52 -6.31 -10.37 -0.69
C GLU A 52 -5.15 -9.64 0.00
N PHE A 53 -5.45 -8.62 0.81
CA PHE A 53 -4.46 -7.94 1.63
C PHE A 53 -3.65 -8.92 2.49
N PHE A 54 -4.31 -9.83 3.20
CA PHE A 54 -3.61 -10.81 4.04
C PHE A 54 -2.72 -11.76 3.25
N LYS A 55 -3.06 -12.08 1.99
CA LYS A 55 -2.21 -12.87 1.11
C LYS A 55 -1.00 -12.07 0.64
N MET A 56 -1.20 -10.80 0.27
CA MET A 56 -0.15 -9.91 -0.22
C MET A 56 0.83 -9.46 0.86
N ALA A 57 0.36 -9.27 2.09
CA ALA A 57 1.19 -8.85 3.22
C ALA A 57 2.24 -9.91 3.62
N GLN A 58 2.07 -11.16 3.17
CA GLN A 58 2.99 -12.26 3.43
C GLN A 58 4.17 -12.23 2.45
N TYR A 59 5.39 -12.24 2.98
CA TYR A 59 6.61 -12.28 2.20
C TYR A 59 7.41 -13.57 2.44
N GLY A 60 7.96 -14.12 1.35
CA GLY A 60 8.81 -15.32 1.36
C GLY A 60 8.07 -16.62 1.69
N SER A 61 8.80 -17.73 1.62
CA SER A 61 8.26 -19.08 1.90
C SER A 61 7.76 -19.26 3.33
N ARG A 62 8.25 -18.44 4.27
CA ARG A 62 7.84 -18.43 5.68
C ARG A 62 6.62 -17.55 5.96
N ARG A 63 6.04 -16.92 4.93
CA ARG A 63 4.83 -16.08 5.04
C ARG A 63 4.95 -14.98 6.11
N MET A 64 6.12 -14.33 6.19
CA MET A 64 6.35 -13.30 7.21
C MET A 64 5.56 -12.04 6.87
N GLN A 65 5.00 -11.39 7.90
CA GLN A 65 4.27 -10.13 7.79
C GLN A 65 4.91 -9.12 8.74
N MET A 66 4.96 -7.85 8.35
CA MET A 66 5.44 -6.76 9.20
C MET A 66 4.44 -5.61 9.15
N THR A 67 4.18 -5.01 10.30
CA THR A 67 3.32 -3.83 10.42
C THR A 67 3.90 -2.92 11.48
N VAL A 68 3.97 -1.62 11.18
CA VAL A 68 4.38 -0.58 12.13
C VAL A 68 3.16 0.28 12.43
N ILE A 69 2.85 0.42 13.72
CA ILE A 69 1.76 1.25 14.20
C ILE A 69 2.37 2.48 14.86
N VAL A 70 2.09 3.65 14.30
CA VAL A 70 2.50 4.94 14.87
C VAL A 70 1.30 5.54 15.60
N TYR A 71 1.49 5.94 16.85
CA TYR A 71 0.45 6.59 17.65
C TYR A 71 0.99 7.88 18.28
N GLY A 72 0.10 8.88 18.43
CA GLY A 72 0.45 10.15 19.04
C GLY A 72 0.76 10.00 20.54
N LYS A 73 1.61 10.89 21.06
CA LYS A 73 1.91 10.95 22.50
C LYS A 73 0.63 11.30 23.26
N LYS A 74 0.28 10.49 24.26
CA LYS A 74 -0.86 10.76 25.15
C LYS A 74 -0.60 12.10 25.85
N LYS A 75 -1.47 13.09 25.66
CA LYS A 75 -1.40 14.33 26.45
C LYS A 75 -1.66 13.95 27.91
N SER A 76 -0.71 14.28 28.78
CA SER A 76 -0.81 14.08 30.23
C SER A 76 -1.80 15.07 30.84
#